data_AF-A0A260ZMC0-F1
#
_entry.id   AF-A0A260ZMC0-F1
#
_cell.length_a   1.000
_cell.length_b   1.000
_cell.length_c   1.000
_cell.angle_alpha   90.00
_cell.angle_beta   90.00
_cell.angle_gamma   90.00
#
_symmetry.space_group_name_H-M   'P 1'
#
loop_
_entity.id
_entity.type
_entity.pdbx_description
1 polymer ?
#
loop_
_entity_poly.entity_id
_entity_poly.type
_entity_poly.pdbx_seq_one_letter_code
_entity_poly.pdbx_strand_id
1 'polypeptide(L)'
;MNSMSAALYLFTALQLYSAELILADHFVHKELDDFVKKLVKTQISAFVSPRTTTPVPSTRSPTFSDKEFMKISMSCMTTKEHEGISGNMLKDRMARDVNLKLLDDSQTIIGREELRSILGFAPPGVWRTRKPPSEEEIAGAGTVKAYYELKEPLSFHQDSDEDVFLLEQFPPAIAFLDAKFPGIREMYRSELREKFEDIESKGPIDRKGVDYMIEMFYNVQGNVRFATLAAALHLC
;
A
#
# COMPACT_ATOMS: atom_id res chain seq x y z
N MET A 1 -0.49 24.62 6.60
CA MET A 1 -0.43 23.52 7.59
C MET A 1 -1.72 22.71 7.51
N ASN A 2 -1.61 21.38 7.52
CA ASN A 2 -2.67 20.37 7.77
C ASN A 2 -3.34 19.66 6.57
N SER A 3 -2.54 19.23 5.57
CA SER A 3 -2.90 18.05 4.74
C SER A 3 -2.14 16.79 5.20
N MET A 4 -0.84 16.92 5.46
CA MET A 4 0.00 15.86 6.07
C MET A 4 -0.55 15.38 7.42
N SER A 5 -1.23 16.24 8.19
CA SER A 5 -1.76 15.88 9.50
C SER A 5 -2.96 14.93 9.42
N ALA A 6 -3.77 14.99 8.36
CA ALA A 6 -4.94 14.13 8.21
C ALA A 6 -4.57 12.72 7.75
N ALA A 7 -3.59 12.61 6.84
CA ALA A 7 -3.04 11.33 6.41
C ALA A 7 -2.36 10.59 7.57
N LEU A 8 -1.61 11.31 8.42
CA LEU A 8 -0.96 10.74 9.60
C LEU A 8 -1.98 10.30 10.68
N TYR A 9 -3.10 11.02 10.82
CA TYR A 9 -4.20 10.65 11.73
C TYR A 9 -5.00 9.43 11.22
N LEU A 10 -5.21 9.32 9.92
CA LEU A 10 -5.82 8.14 9.30
C LEU A 10 -4.89 6.93 9.37
N PHE A 11 -3.59 7.15 9.22
CA PHE A 11 -2.54 6.15 9.38
C PHE A 11 -2.52 5.59 10.80
N THR A 12 -2.54 6.43 11.83
CA THR A 12 -2.61 5.98 13.24
C THR A 12 -3.95 5.34 13.59
N ALA A 13 -5.07 5.85 13.05
CA ALA A 13 -6.39 5.27 13.26
C ALA A 13 -6.53 3.87 12.63
N LEU A 14 -6.01 3.66 11.41
CA LEU A 14 -5.96 2.32 10.80
C LEU A 14 -4.97 1.40 11.52
N GLN A 15 -3.81 1.92 11.96
CA GLN A 15 -2.82 1.15 12.72
C GLN A 15 -3.38 0.66 14.07
N LEU A 16 -4.08 1.51 14.82
CA LEU A 16 -4.76 1.14 16.07
C LEU A 16 -5.88 0.11 15.83
N TYR A 17 -6.65 0.26 14.75
CA TYR A 17 -7.74 -0.68 14.44
C TYR A 17 -7.25 -2.05 14.00
N SER A 18 -6.15 -2.13 13.24
CA SER A 18 -5.57 -3.41 12.82
C SER A 18 -5.03 -4.24 14.00
N ALA A 19 -4.59 -3.60 15.09
CA ALA A 19 -4.14 -4.26 16.30
C ALA A 19 -5.31 -4.77 17.17
N GLU A 20 -6.47 -4.09 17.17
CA GLU A 20 -7.67 -4.52 17.90
C GLU A 20 -8.46 -5.65 17.20
N LEU A 21 -8.27 -5.83 15.88
CA LEU A 21 -8.97 -6.82 15.07
C LEU A 21 -8.62 -8.30 15.38
N ILE A 22 -7.62 -8.56 16.23
CA ILE A 22 -7.28 -9.92 16.68
C ILE A 22 -8.22 -10.40 17.82
N LEU A 23 -9.04 -9.54 18.43
CA LEU A 23 -9.79 -9.89 19.65
C LEU A 23 -11.33 -9.82 19.59
N ALA A 24 -11.96 -9.41 18.48
CA ALA A 24 -13.40 -9.14 18.50
C ALA A 24 -14.22 -9.98 17.50
N ASP A 25 -15.04 -10.87 18.07
CA ASP A 25 -15.98 -11.76 17.40
C ASP A 25 -17.19 -11.02 16.78
N HIS A 26 -17.77 -11.65 15.75
CA HIS A 26 -19.06 -11.52 15.03
C HIS A 26 -19.77 -10.15 14.81
N PHE A 27 -19.55 -9.12 15.62
CA PHE A 27 -20.26 -7.83 15.58
C PHE A 27 -19.48 -6.74 14.81
N VAL A 28 -18.14 -6.83 14.83
CA VAL A 28 -17.25 -5.78 14.26
C VAL A 28 -17.28 -5.75 12.74
N HIS A 29 -17.50 -6.86 12.04
CA HIS A 29 -17.41 -6.90 10.57
C HIS A 29 -18.47 -6.04 9.86
N LYS A 30 -19.70 -5.96 10.39
CA LYS A 30 -20.76 -5.15 9.78
C LYS A 30 -20.56 -3.66 10.06
N GLU A 31 -20.19 -3.31 11.29
CA GLU A 31 -19.85 -1.93 11.64
C GLU A 31 -18.58 -1.44 10.92
N LEU A 32 -17.62 -2.33 10.67
CA LEU A 32 -16.41 -2.06 9.90
C LEU A 32 -16.71 -1.86 8.42
N ASP A 33 -17.54 -2.70 7.81
CA ASP A 33 -18.01 -2.53 6.43
C ASP A 33 -18.77 -1.20 6.28
N ASP A 34 -19.67 -0.87 7.21
CA ASP A 34 -20.37 0.42 7.22
C ASP A 34 -19.43 1.60 7.49
N PHE A 35 -18.43 1.45 8.35
CA PHE A 35 -17.41 2.46 8.64
C PHE A 35 -16.51 2.70 7.42
N VAL A 36 -16.05 1.65 6.75
CA VAL A 36 -15.23 1.72 5.53
C VAL A 36 -16.05 2.31 4.40
N LYS A 37 -17.29 1.88 4.19
CA LYS A 37 -18.22 2.51 3.24
C LYS A 37 -18.39 4.00 3.53
N LYS A 38 -18.52 4.38 4.81
CA LYS A 38 -18.62 5.79 5.24
C LYS A 38 -17.31 6.54 5.02
N LEU A 39 -16.16 5.92 5.24
CA LEU A 39 -14.84 6.53 5.09
C LEU A 39 -14.47 6.70 3.61
N VAL A 40 -14.73 5.68 2.78
CA VAL A 40 -14.69 5.73 1.32
C VAL A 40 -15.62 6.84 0.83
N LYS A 41 -16.88 6.88 1.29
CA LYS A 41 -17.83 7.96 0.93
C LYS A 41 -17.36 9.35 1.37
N THR A 42 -16.66 9.45 2.50
CA THR A 42 -16.11 10.71 3.03
C THR A 42 -14.87 11.16 2.24
N GLN A 43 -13.97 10.24 1.88
CA GLN A 43 -12.84 10.48 0.97
C GLN A 43 -13.36 10.90 -0.41
N ILE A 44 -14.33 10.17 -0.97
CA ILE A 44 -15.03 10.53 -2.21
C ILE A 44 -15.66 11.93 -2.09
N SER A 45 -16.31 12.25 -0.97
CA SER A 45 -16.88 13.58 -0.73
C SER A 45 -15.79 14.66 -0.61
N ALA A 46 -14.62 14.35 -0.06
CA ALA A 46 -13.48 15.26 -0.06
C ALA A 46 -12.89 15.48 -1.46
N PHE A 47 -13.00 14.48 -2.35
CA PHE A 47 -12.63 14.57 -3.77
C PHE A 47 -13.72 15.24 -4.65
N VAL A 48 -15.01 15.15 -4.29
CA VAL A 48 -16.15 15.51 -5.15
C VAL A 48 -16.94 16.73 -4.65
N SER A 49 -16.84 17.12 -3.37
CA SER A 49 -17.70 18.18 -2.82
C SER A 49 -17.12 19.59 -3.04
N PRO A 50 -17.90 20.54 -3.58
CA PRO A 50 -17.48 21.93 -3.76
C PRO A 50 -17.38 22.63 -2.40
N ARG A 51 -16.17 22.99 -1.98
CA ARG A 51 -15.98 23.85 -0.79
C ARG A 51 -16.56 25.23 -1.07
N THR A 52 -17.67 25.54 -0.39
CA THR A 52 -18.21 26.90 -0.29
C THR A 52 -17.32 27.74 0.63
N THR A 53 -16.16 28.19 0.13
CA THR A 53 -15.46 29.38 0.62
C THR A 53 -14.39 29.77 -0.40
N THR A 54 -14.68 30.83 -1.18
CA THR A 54 -13.76 31.60 -2.06
C THR A 54 -12.87 30.80 -3.05
N PRO A 55 -13.10 30.91 -4.38
CA PRO A 55 -12.46 30.05 -5.36
C PRO A 55 -11.02 30.49 -5.66
N VAL A 56 -10.06 29.71 -5.20
CA VAL A 56 -8.86 29.46 -6.00
C VAL A 56 -9.13 28.15 -6.73
N PRO A 57 -9.35 28.16 -8.06
CA PRO A 57 -9.61 26.93 -8.80
C PRO A 57 -8.31 26.12 -8.83
N SER A 58 -8.24 25.03 -8.06
CA SER A 58 -7.36 23.92 -8.45
C SER A 58 -8.18 23.00 -9.34
N THR A 59 -8.34 23.44 -10.59
CA THR A 59 -9.00 22.71 -11.68
C THR A 59 -8.02 21.68 -12.26
N ARG A 60 -7.43 20.81 -11.43
CA ARG A 60 -6.60 19.71 -11.97
C ARG A 60 -7.53 18.60 -12.44
N SER A 61 -7.42 18.23 -13.72
CA SER A 61 -8.10 17.05 -14.24
C SER A 61 -7.64 15.79 -13.48
N PRO A 62 -8.54 14.84 -13.18
CA PRO A 62 -8.17 13.61 -12.48
C PRO A 62 -7.03 12.90 -13.19
N THR A 63 -6.00 12.56 -12.43
CA THR A 63 -4.84 11.81 -12.90
C THR A 63 -5.21 10.38 -13.25
N PHE A 64 -4.28 9.64 -13.85
CA PHE A 64 -4.42 8.21 -14.03
C PHE A 64 -4.63 7.50 -12.67
N SER A 65 -3.79 7.81 -11.69
CA SER A 65 -3.85 7.24 -10.34
C SER A 65 -5.16 7.52 -9.63
N ASP A 66 -5.72 8.74 -9.77
CA ASP A 66 -7.03 9.07 -9.20
C ASP A 66 -8.14 8.16 -9.76
N LYS A 67 -8.10 7.91 -11.07
CA LYS A 67 -9.10 7.06 -11.75
C LYS A 67 -8.97 5.60 -11.36
N GLU A 68 -7.75 5.06 -11.35
CA GLU A 68 -7.52 3.66 -10.95
C GLU A 68 -7.79 3.46 -9.46
N PHE A 69 -7.43 4.39 -8.58
CA PHE A 69 -7.79 4.37 -7.16
C PHE A 69 -9.30 4.24 -6.98
N MET A 70 -10.08 5.09 -7.67
CA MET A 70 -11.54 5.05 -7.60
C MET A 70 -12.11 3.73 -8.11
N LYS A 71 -11.60 3.23 -9.23
CA LYS A 71 -12.02 1.95 -9.80
C LYS A 71 -11.74 0.76 -8.87
N ILE A 72 -10.57 0.72 -8.24
CA ILE A 72 -10.22 -0.36 -7.30
C ILE A 72 -11.06 -0.23 -6.03
N SER A 73 -11.11 0.94 -5.41
CA SER A 73 -11.83 1.15 -4.13
C SER A 73 -13.35 0.95 -4.23
N MET A 74 -13.94 1.17 -5.41
CA MET A 74 -15.35 0.89 -5.68
C MET A 74 -15.62 -0.54 -6.14
N SER A 75 -14.56 -1.35 -6.32
CA SER A 75 -14.72 -2.77 -6.60
C SER A 75 -15.19 -3.52 -5.36
N CYS A 76 -15.58 -4.76 -5.58
CA CYS A 76 -15.93 -5.71 -4.53
C CYS A 76 -15.32 -7.07 -4.90
N MET A 77 -15.19 -7.94 -3.91
CA MET A 77 -14.71 -9.31 -4.08
C MET A 77 -15.81 -10.30 -3.74
N THR A 78 -15.91 -11.37 -4.52
CA THR A 78 -16.76 -12.51 -4.18
C THR A 78 -16.07 -13.44 -3.19
N THR A 79 -16.83 -14.29 -2.50
CA THR A 79 -16.26 -15.34 -1.64
C THR A 79 -15.26 -16.22 -2.42
N LYS A 80 -15.57 -16.58 -3.67
CA LYS A 80 -14.67 -17.40 -4.49
C LYS A 80 -13.36 -16.69 -4.84
N GLU A 81 -13.43 -15.38 -5.07
CA GLU A 81 -12.23 -14.57 -5.31
C GLU A 81 -11.36 -14.49 -4.05
N HIS A 82 -11.97 -14.33 -2.87
CA HIS A 82 -11.22 -14.43 -1.61
C HIS A 82 -10.53 -15.78 -1.46
N GLU A 83 -11.20 -16.90 -1.73
CA GLU A 83 -10.56 -18.21 -1.67
C GLU A 83 -9.40 -18.32 -2.67
N GLY A 84 -9.57 -17.76 -3.87
CA GLY A 84 -8.56 -17.76 -4.94
C GLY A 84 -7.26 -17.04 -4.58
N ILE A 85 -7.29 -15.98 -3.77
CA ILE A 85 -6.10 -15.20 -3.37
C ILE A 85 -5.06 -16.09 -2.66
N SER A 86 -5.53 -16.97 -1.77
CA SER A 86 -4.69 -17.94 -1.04
C SER A 86 -4.51 -19.28 -1.78
N GLY A 87 -4.69 -19.29 -3.10
CA GLY A 87 -4.62 -20.51 -3.89
C GLY A 87 -5.66 -21.57 -3.48
N ASN A 88 -6.82 -21.14 -2.96
CA ASN A 88 -7.88 -21.99 -2.40
C ASN A 88 -7.51 -22.76 -1.13
N MET A 89 -6.39 -22.43 -0.47
CA MET A 89 -5.99 -23.03 0.80
C MET A 89 -6.93 -22.61 1.93
N LEU A 90 -7.32 -21.33 1.96
CA LEU A 90 -8.27 -20.81 2.92
C LEU A 90 -9.67 -20.74 2.32
N LYS A 91 -10.68 -20.93 3.17
CA LYS A 91 -12.09 -21.00 2.78
C LYS A 91 -12.94 -19.99 3.52
N ASP A 92 -13.98 -19.51 2.84
CA ASP A 92 -15.03 -18.65 3.39
C ASP A 92 -14.48 -17.49 4.27
N ARG A 93 -14.95 -17.36 5.51
CA ARG A 93 -14.56 -16.29 6.43
C ARG A 93 -13.05 -16.24 6.69
N MET A 94 -12.40 -17.40 6.82
CA MET A 94 -10.96 -17.45 7.09
C MET A 94 -10.15 -16.92 5.91
N ALA A 95 -10.61 -17.16 4.67
CA ALA A 95 -10.01 -16.55 3.49
C ALA A 95 -10.14 -15.03 3.55
N ARG A 96 -11.32 -14.51 3.91
CA ARG A 96 -11.56 -13.06 3.99
C ARG A 96 -10.63 -12.38 5.02
N ASP A 97 -10.55 -12.93 6.23
CA ASP A 97 -9.79 -12.32 7.32
C ASP A 97 -8.27 -12.32 7.03
N VAL A 98 -7.72 -13.44 6.54
CA VAL A 98 -6.29 -13.53 6.21
C VAL A 98 -5.93 -12.69 4.98
N ASN A 99 -6.84 -12.59 4.01
CA ASN A 99 -6.56 -11.84 2.80
C ASN A 99 -6.37 -10.34 3.03
N LEU A 100 -6.91 -9.77 4.11
CA LEU A 100 -6.64 -8.36 4.46
C LEU A 100 -5.15 -8.13 4.69
N LYS A 101 -4.50 -9.04 5.44
CA LYS A 101 -3.05 -9.01 5.66
C LYS A 101 -2.29 -9.31 4.36
N LEU A 102 -2.71 -10.37 3.67
CA LEU A 102 -2.02 -10.88 2.50
C LEU A 102 -2.02 -9.87 1.34
N LEU A 103 -3.13 -9.17 1.12
CA LEU A 103 -3.23 -8.15 0.08
C LEU A 103 -2.42 -6.89 0.42
N ASP A 104 -2.38 -6.47 1.69
CA ASP A 104 -1.57 -5.34 2.16
C ASP A 104 -0.07 -5.57 1.92
N ASP A 105 0.41 -6.75 2.26
CA ASP A 105 1.81 -7.12 2.03
C ASP A 105 2.10 -7.37 0.55
N SER A 106 1.18 -8.02 -0.18
CA SER A 106 1.36 -8.28 -1.62
C SER A 106 1.46 -6.99 -2.43
N GLN A 107 0.60 -5.98 -2.16
CA GLN A 107 0.70 -4.70 -2.85
C GLN A 107 1.99 -3.95 -2.49
N THR A 108 2.49 -4.12 -1.26
CA THR A 108 3.79 -3.58 -0.82
C THR A 108 4.95 -4.22 -1.60
N ILE A 109 4.92 -5.55 -1.80
CA ILE A 109 5.92 -6.26 -2.59
C ILE A 109 5.93 -5.74 -4.03
N ILE A 110 4.75 -5.60 -4.64
CA ILE A 110 4.61 -5.02 -5.99
C ILE A 110 5.24 -3.63 -6.05
N GLY A 111 4.91 -2.74 -5.12
CA GLY A 111 5.47 -1.40 -5.11
C GLY A 111 7.00 -1.38 -4.96
N ARG A 112 7.57 -2.29 -4.17
CA ARG A 112 9.03 -2.42 -4.01
C ARG A 112 9.69 -2.90 -5.30
N GLU A 113 9.06 -3.82 -6.03
CA GLU A 113 9.54 -4.24 -7.36
C GLU A 113 9.63 -3.04 -8.30
N GLU A 114 8.59 -2.21 -8.36
CA GLU A 114 8.57 -1.02 -9.21
C GLU A 114 9.60 0.02 -8.75
N LEU A 115 9.73 0.28 -7.44
CA LEU A 115 10.72 1.21 -6.89
C LEU A 115 12.16 0.76 -7.21
N ARG A 116 12.50 -0.51 -7.01
CA ARG A 116 13.83 -1.04 -7.34
C ARG A 116 14.12 -0.95 -8.84
N SER A 117 13.13 -1.25 -9.67
CA SER A 117 13.23 -1.09 -11.12
C SER A 117 13.55 0.36 -11.53
N ILE A 118 12.86 1.33 -10.93
CA ILE A 118 13.10 2.76 -11.17
C ILE A 118 14.51 3.19 -10.73
N LEU A 119 14.97 2.71 -9.57
CA LEU A 119 16.31 2.99 -9.06
C LEU A 119 17.43 2.22 -9.81
N GLY A 120 17.09 1.37 -10.78
CA GLY A 120 18.06 0.55 -11.51
C GLY A 120 18.66 -0.59 -10.68
N PHE A 121 17.98 -1.01 -9.61
CA PHE A 121 18.39 -2.11 -8.74
C PHE A 121 17.76 -3.43 -9.20
N ALA A 122 18.46 -4.54 -8.96
CA ALA A 122 17.91 -5.88 -9.18
C ALA A 122 16.62 -6.06 -8.37
N PRO A 123 15.62 -6.86 -8.82
CA PRO A 123 14.37 -7.08 -8.09
C PRO A 123 14.56 -7.49 -6.62
N PRO A 124 13.54 -7.29 -5.76
CA PRO A 124 13.58 -7.79 -4.40
C PRO A 124 13.92 -9.28 -4.37
N GLY A 125 14.78 -9.69 -3.43
CA GLY A 125 14.97 -11.11 -3.14
C GLY A 125 13.70 -11.72 -2.53
N VAL A 126 13.75 -13.02 -2.24
CA VAL A 126 12.66 -13.74 -1.57
C VAL A 126 12.22 -12.98 -0.32
N TRP A 127 10.91 -12.78 -0.18
CA TRP A 127 10.33 -12.14 0.99
C TRP A 127 10.79 -12.90 2.24
N ARG A 128 11.17 -12.15 3.26
CA ARG A 128 11.59 -12.69 4.56
C ARG A 128 11.40 -11.62 5.62
N THR A 129 11.22 -12.07 6.86
CA THR A 129 11.30 -11.20 8.03
C THR A 129 12.69 -10.54 8.07
N ARG A 130 12.72 -9.26 8.41
CA ARG A 130 13.94 -8.47 8.54
C ARG A 130 13.89 -7.71 9.86
N LYS A 131 15.01 -7.73 10.58
CA LYS A 131 15.19 -6.81 11.71
C LYS A 131 15.51 -5.41 11.17
N PRO A 132 15.01 -4.35 11.81
CA PRO A 132 15.43 -2.99 11.52
C PRO A 132 16.96 -2.88 11.63
N PRO A 133 17.64 -2.21 10.69
CA PRO A 133 19.09 -2.01 10.76
C PRO A 133 19.47 -1.05 11.91
N SER A 134 20.67 -1.19 12.44
CA SER A 134 21.21 -0.23 13.42
C SER A 134 21.67 1.07 12.75
N GLU A 135 21.77 2.15 13.52
CA GLU A 135 22.28 3.44 13.02
C GLU A 135 23.73 3.33 12.53
N GLU A 136 24.54 2.47 13.17
CA GLU A 136 25.92 2.19 12.74
C GLU A 136 25.94 1.47 11.38
N GLU A 137 25.04 0.51 11.15
CA GLU A 137 24.91 -0.18 9.86
C GLU A 137 24.50 0.79 8.75
N ILE A 138 23.51 1.66 9.03
CA ILE A 138 23.06 2.70 8.10
C ILE A 138 24.21 3.69 7.79
N ALA A 139 24.92 4.16 8.83
CA ALA A 139 26.03 5.09 8.67
C ALA A 139 27.17 4.47 7.84
N GLY A 140 27.49 3.20 8.12
CA GLY A 140 28.54 2.41 7.48
C GLY A 140 28.27 1.95 6.04
N ALA A 141 27.08 2.22 5.49
CA ALA A 141 26.72 1.80 4.13
C ALA A 141 27.64 2.41 3.04
N GLY A 142 28.56 1.62 2.49
CA GLY A 142 29.58 2.11 1.55
C GLY A 142 29.06 2.53 0.16
N THR A 143 27.81 2.23 -0.17
CA THR A 143 27.20 2.60 -1.46
C THR A 143 25.75 3.05 -1.28
N VAL A 144 25.22 3.82 -2.24
CA VAL A 144 23.81 4.25 -2.25
C VAL A 144 22.86 3.06 -2.30
N LYS A 145 23.21 2.00 -3.05
CA LYS A 145 22.45 0.75 -3.08
C LYS A 145 22.43 0.06 -1.73
N ALA A 146 23.59 -0.09 -1.07
CA ALA A 146 23.64 -0.70 0.26
C ALA A 146 22.84 0.10 1.29
N TYR A 147 22.89 1.43 1.20
CA TYR A 147 22.06 2.32 2.02
C TYR A 147 20.56 2.11 1.77
N TYR A 148 20.14 2.03 0.51
CA TYR A 148 18.76 1.71 0.15
C TYR A 148 18.34 0.34 0.66
N GLU A 149 19.17 -0.70 0.52
CA GLU A 149 18.81 -2.07 0.93
C GLU A 149 18.61 -2.20 2.46
N LEU A 150 19.30 -1.38 3.26
CA LEU A 150 19.08 -1.28 4.71
C LEU A 150 17.75 -0.57 5.03
N LYS A 151 17.43 0.50 4.29
CA LYS A 151 16.24 1.33 4.53
C LYS A 151 15.03 0.95 3.68
N GLU A 152 15.12 -0.14 2.94
CA GLU A 152 14.12 -0.57 1.98
C GLU A 152 12.76 -0.70 2.68
N PRO A 153 11.67 -0.13 2.11
CA PRO A 153 10.36 -0.21 2.75
C PRO A 153 9.99 -1.65 3.06
N LEU A 154 9.51 -1.89 4.28
CA LEU A 154 9.07 -3.19 4.75
C LEU A 154 7.55 -3.24 4.75
N SER A 155 6.96 -4.39 4.44
CA SER A 155 5.55 -4.63 4.74
C SER A 155 5.36 -4.79 6.24
N PHE A 156 4.13 -4.58 6.73
CA PHE A 156 3.83 -4.61 8.16
C PHE A 156 4.27 -5.93 8.83
N HIS A 157 4.09 -7.05 8.13
CA HIS A 157 4.42 -8.37 8.66
C HIS A 157 5.87 -8.80 8.39
N GLN A 158 6.69 -7.98 7.71
CA GLN A 158 8.14 -8.25 7.60
C GLN A 158 8.92 -7.87 8.85
N ASP A 159 8.32 -7.10 9.76
CA ASP A 159 8.90 -6.70 11.04
C ASP A 159 8.48 -7.65 12.19
N SER A 160 7.69 -8.70 11.90
CA SER A 160 7.24 -9.69 12.89
C SER A 160 7.51 -11.15 12.46
N ASP A 161 7.79 -12.01 13.44
CA ASP A 161 7.97 -13.45 13.23
C ASP A 161 6.63 -14.23 13.28
N GLU A 162 5.49 -13.54 13.40
CA GLU A 162 4.21 -14.15 13.77
C GLU A 162 3.45 -14.77 12.58
N ASP A 163 3.77 -14.39 11.35
CA ASP A 163 2.95 -14.69 10.17
C ASP A 163 3.73 -15.43 9.05
N VAL A 164 4.69 -16.29 9.43
CA VAL A 164 5.56 -17.05 8.49
C VAL A 164 4.77 -17.86 7.46
N PHE A 165 3.54 -18.31 7.77
CA PHE A 165 2.71 -19.07 6.83
C PHE A 165 2.25 -18.25 5.61
N LEU A 166 2.29 -16.92 5.66
CA LEU A 166 1.92 -16.04 4.54
C LEU A 166 2.91 -16.08 3.39
N LEU A 167 4.16 -16.49 3.65
CA LEU A 167 5.24 -16.56 2.67
C LEU A 167 4.85 -17.29 1.38
N GLU A 168 4.23 -18.46 1.52
CA GLU A 168 3.82 -19.30 0.39
C GLU A 168 2.61 -18.71 -0.35
N GLN A 169 1.91 -17.76 0.26
CA GLN A 169 0.68 -17.17 -0.25
C GLN A 169 0.93 -15.85 -1.01
N PHE A 170 2.12 -15.24 -0.90
CA PHE A 170 2.42 -14.02 -1.66
C PHE A 170 2.39 -14.22 -3.18
N PRO A 171 3.00 -15.27 -3.77
CA PRO A 171 2.93 -15.45 -5.22
C PRO A 171 1.50 -15.54 -5.79
N PRO A 172 0.57 -16.37 -5.25
CA PRO A 172 -0.80 -16.39 -5.75
C PRO A 172 -1.56 -15.09 -5.49
N ALA A 173 -1.30 -14.40 -4.37
CA ALA A 173 -1.94 -13.11 -4.07
C ALA A 173 -1.48 -11.98 -5.00
N ILE A 174 -0.17 -11.91 -5.31
CA ILE A 174 0.37 -10.99 -6.31
C ILE A 174 -0.23 -11.27 -7.68
N ALA A 175 -0.28 -12.54 -8.09
CA ALA A 175 -0.90 -12.93 -9.36
C ALA A 175 -2.38 -12.54 -9.43
N PHE A 176 -3.11 -12.68 -8.31
CA PHE A 176 -4.49 -12.21 -8.22
C PHE A 176 -4.61 -10.69 -8.37
N LEU A 177 -3.77 -9.91 -7.66
CA LEU A 177 -3.75 -8.46 -7.77
C LEU A 177 -3.42 -7.99 -9.19
N ASP A 178 -2.42 -8.59 -9.83
CA ASP A 178 -2.04 -8.27 -11.21
C ASP A 178 -3.16 -8.58 -12.21
N ALA A 179 -3.95 -9.64 -11.97
CA ALA A 179 -5.08 -10.00 -12.83
C ALA A 179 -6.31 -9.11 -12.60
N LYS A 180 -6.68 -8.88 -11.32
CA LYS A 180 -7.91 -8.16 -10.95
C LYS A 180 -7.74 -6.65 -11.03
N PHE A 181 -6.58 -6.15 -10.63
CA PHE A 181 -6.26 -4.73 -10.52
C PHE A 181 -4.91 -4.40 -11.17
N PRO A 182 -4.76 -4.62 -12.50
CA PRO A 182 -3.50 -4.37 -13.20
C PRO A 182 -3.00 -2.92 -13.09
N GLY A 183 -3.91 -1.97 -12.78
CA GLY A 183 -3.58 -0.57 -12.54
C GLY A 183 -2.65 -0.33 -11.34
N ILE A 184 -2.55 -1.26 -10.38
CA ILE A 184 -1.69 -1.10 -9.19
C ILE A 184 -0.22 -0.89 -9.57
N ARG A 185 0.31 -1.71 -10.49
CA ARG A 185 1.70 -1.57 -10.96
C ARG A 185 1.92 -0.22 -11.61
N GLU A 186 0.96 0.23 -12.41
CA GLU A 186 1.07 1.51 -13.12
C GLU A 186 0.92 2.71 -12.18
N MET A 187 0.11 2.61 -11.12
CA MET A 187 0.05 3.62 -10.06
C MET A 187 1.41 3.79 -9.38
N TYR A 188 2.06 2.69 -8.97
CA TYR A 188 3.41 2.76 -8.40
C TYR A 188 4.42 3.30 -9.40
N ARG A 189 4.44 2.76 -10.61
CA ARG A 189 5.43 3.10 -11.63
C ARG A 189 5.33 4.57 -12.04
N SER A 190 4.15 5.06 -12.37
CA SER A 190 3.98 6.42 -12.90
C SER A 190 4.28 7.47 -11.85
N GLU A 191 3.72 7.34 -10.64
CA GLU A 191 3.93 8.29 -9.54
C GLU A 191 5.40 8.32 -9.10
N LEU A 192 6.03 7.15 -8.92
CA LEU A 192 7.43 7.09 -8.49
C LEU A 192 8.38 7.57 -9.60
N ARG A 193 8.09 7.27 -10.87
CA ARG A 193 8.93 7.72 -11.99
C ARG A 193 8.89 9.23 -12.15
N GLU A 194 7.72 9.86 -12.03
CA GLU A 194 7.60 11.32 -12.05
C GLU A 194 8.50 11.96 -10.99
N LYS A 195 8.49 11.42 -9.76
CA LYS A 195 9.34 11.93 -8.66
C LYS A 195 10.82 11.62 -8.85
N PHE A 196 11.12 10.50 -9.49
CA PHE A 196 12.49 10.11 -9.78
C PHE A 196 13.15 11.00 -10.83
N GLU A 197 12.45 11.33 -11.93
CA GLU A 197 12.94 12.22 -12.99
C GLU A 197 13.31 13.61 -12.46
N ASP A 198 12.55 14.12 -11.48
CA ASP A 198 12.83 15.38 -10.78
C ASP A 198 14.13 15.36 -9.97
N ILE A 199 14.59 14.19 -9.52
CA ILE A 199 15.83 14.02 -8.76
C ILE A 199 16.99 13.74 -9.71
N GLU A 200 16.78 12.84 -10.68
CA GLU A 200 17.79 12.46 -11.65
C GLU A 200 18.25 13.65 -12.49
N SER A 201 17.33 14.56 -12.84
CA SER A 201 17.67 15.83 -13.53
C SER A 201 18.60 16.75 -12.73
N LYS A 202 18.71 16.56 -11.41
CA LYS A 202 19.61 17.32 -10.52
C LYS A 202 20.96 16.65 -10.30
N GLY A 203 21.15 15.43 -10.81
CA GLY A 203 22.41 14.68 -10.72
C GLY A 203 22.23 13.23 -10.25
N PRO A 204 23.34 12.51 -10.01
CA PRO A 204 23.30 11.15 -9.51
C PRO A 204 22.57 11.04 -8.17
N ILE A 205 21.82 9.96 -7.99
CA ILE A 205 21.10 9.68 -6.75
C ILE A 205 22.09 9.52 -5.60
N ASP A 206 21.92 10.32 -4.56
CA ASP A 206 22.64 10.19 -3.29
C ASP A 206 21.73 9.59 -2.19
N ARG A 207 22.23 9.54 -0.96
CA ARG A 207 21.45 9.03 0.18
C ARG A 207 20.17 9.85 0.43
N LYS A 208 20.19 11.17 0.17
CA LYS A 208 19.01 12.03 0.33
C LYS A 208 17.96 11.75 -0.75
N GLY A 209 18.40 11.52 -1.98
CA GLY A 209 17.53 11.07 -3.06
C GLY A 209 16.85 9.74 -2.73
N VAL A 210 17.58 8.79 -2.14
CA VAL A 210 17.01 7.54 -1.63
C VAL A 210 15.95 7.79 -0.54
N ASP A 211 16.27 8.61 0.46
CA ASP A 211 15.31 8.92 1.54
C ASP A 211 14.02 9.53 1.01
N TYR A 212 14.14 10.46 0.05
CA TYR A 212 12.99 11.07 -0.60
C TYR A 212 12.17 10.06 -1.43
N MET A 213 12.82 9.16 -2.18
CA MET A 213 12.11 8.12 -2.94
C MET A 213 11.37 7.13 -2.03
N ILE A 214 11.94 6.82 -0.86
CA ILE A 214 11.28 6.01 0.17
C ILE A 214 10.07 6.74 0.75
N GLU A 215 10.19 8.04 1.06
CA GLU A 215 9.06 8.85 1.50
C GLU A 215 7.93 8.85 0.45
N MET A 216 8.29 9.02 -0.82
CA MET A 216 7.30 9.00 -1.90
C MET A 216 6.66 7.63 -2.10
N PHE A 217 7.42 6.56 -1.92
CA PHE A 217 6.88 5.20 -1.89
C PHE A 217 5.77 5.05 -0.84
N TYR A 218 5.97 5.50 0.40
CA TYR A 218 4.95 5.39 1.44
C TYR A 218 3.67 6.18 1.10
N ASN A 219 3.80 7.32 0.42
CA ASN A 219 2.63 8.09 -0.03
C ASN A 219 1.80 7.33 -1.07
N VAL A 220 2.46 6.72 -2.07
CA VAL A 220 1.75 5.93 -3.10
C VAL A 220 1.18 4.65 -2.50
N GLN A 221 1.95 3.98 -1.65
CA GLN A 221 1.54 2.77 -0.94
C GLN A 221 0.30 3.01 -0.09
N GLY A 222 0.21 4.14 0.62
CA GLY A 222 -0.98 4.49 1.40
C GLY A 222 -2.26 4.50 0.56
N ASN A 223 -2.20 5.06 -0.65
CA ASN A 223 -3.35 5.10 -1.57
C ASN A 223 -3.70 3.71 -2.11
N VAL A 224 -2.71 2.95 -2.57
CA VAL A 224 -2.91 1.59 -3.10
C VAL A 224 -3.45 0.65 -2.02
N ARG A 225 -2.86 0.70 -0.82
CA ARG A 225 -3.31 -0.05 0.37
C ARG A 225 -4.77 0.24 0.68
N PHE A 226 -5.14 1.52 0.74
CA PHE A 226 -6.51 1.89 1.03
C PHE A 226 -7.49 1.35 -0.02
N ALA A 227 -7.16 1.51 -1.31
CA ALA A 227 -8.03 1.06 -2.39
C ALA A 227 -8.20 -0.47 -2.39
N THR A 228 -7.11 -1.21 -2.20
CA THR A 228 -7.12 -2.69 -2.17
C THR A 228 -7.87 -3.24 -0.97
N LEU A 229 -7.70 -2.64 0.22
CA LEU A 229 -8.45 -3.04 1.42
C LEU A 229 -9.95 -2.70 1.30
N ALA A 230 -10.30 -1.54 0.74
CA ALA A 230 -11.69 -1.19 0.48
C ALA A 230 -12.37 -2.22 -0.44
N ALA A 231 -11.68 -2.64 -1.52
CA ALA A 231 -12.18 -3.68 -2.42
C ALA A 231 -12.36 -5.03 -1.72
N ALA A 232 -11.44 -5.40 -0.82
CA ALA A 232 -11.48 -6.67 -0.10
C ALA A 232 -12.54 -6.71 1.01
N LEU A 233 -12.91 -5.57 1.59
CA LEU A 233 -13.95 -5.49 2.62
C LEU A 233 -15.36 -5.49 2.01
N HIS A 234 -15.51 -4.93 0.81
CA HIS A 234 -16.77 -4.96 0.09
C HIS A 234 -17.01 -6.34 -0.56
N LEU A 235 -17.97 -7.08 -0.03
CA LEU A 235 -18.40 -8.36 -0.60
C LEU A 235 -19.42 -8.14 -1.75
N CYS A 236 -19.21 -8.82 -2.87
CA CYS A 236 -20.28 -9.17 -3.81
C CYS A 236 -20.64 -10.67 -3.71
#